data_AF-A0A931U2A5-F1
#
_entry.id   AF-A0A931U2A5-F1
#
_cell.length_a   1.000
_cell.length_b   1.000
_cell.length_c   1.000
_cell.angle_alpha   90.00
_cell.angle_beta   90.00
_cell.angle_gamma   90.00
#
_symmetry.space_group_name_H-M   'P 1'
#
loop_
_entity.id
_entity.type
_entity.pdbx_description
1 polymer ?
#
loop_
_entity_poly.entity_id
_entity_poly.type
_entity_poly.pdbx_seq_one_letter_code
_entity_poly.pdbx_strand_id
1 'polypeptide(L)'
;MPIGGGSQLEDRRRRLIEQLQRMSDEQFAAVVRREQAARWRAMDLERHSRAHRRDFLDLLGRALTPGELEALSREVLHSWERVFNELEPSGNVSCVFVRSLPEPGSAMLVVTRGGRIRSTFPTRDFAGWQHRHPAAIEVTDRAKGLVR
;
A
#
# COMPACT_ATOMS: atom_id res chain seq x y z
N MET A 1 -30.01 12.35 -9.46
CA MET A 1 -29.44 11.10 -8.91
C MET A 1 -28.58 11.49 -7.71
N PRO A 2 -28.96 11.24 -6.46
CA PRO A 2 -28.10 11.59 -5.33
C PRO A 2 -26.92 10.61 -5.26
N ILE A 3 -25.71 11.15 -5.15
CA ILE A 3 -24.45 10.42 -5.05
C ILE A 3 -24.35 9.86 -3.61
N GLY A 4 -24.93 8.69 -3.37
CA GLY A 4 -24.96 8.01 -2.06
C GLY A 4 -23.63 7.42 -1.57
N GLY A 5 -22.49 7.89 -2.07
CA GLY A 5 -21.16 7.36 -1.76
C GLY A 5 -20.39 8.10 -0.66
N GLY A 6 -20.77 9.34 -0.34
CA GLY A 6 -20.05 10.20 0.61
C GLY A 6 -20.07 9.67 2.03
N SER A 7 -21.24 9.28 2.55
CA SER A 7 -21.36 8.86 3.96
C SER A 7 -20.58 7.58 4.27
N GLN A 8 -20.57 6.60 3.36
CA GLN A 8 -19.83 5.35 3.58
C GLN A 8 -18.31 5.55 3.56
N LEU A 9 -17.81 6.47 2.74
CA LEU A 9 -16.38 6.76 2.69
C LEU A 9 -15.91 7.51 3.94
N GLU A 10 -16.67 8.53 4.32
CA GLU A 10 -16.40 9.32 5.54
C GLU A 10 -16.48 8.44 6.79
N ASP A 11 -17.47 7.53 6.85
CA ASP A 11 -17.61 6.57 7.95
C ASP A 11 -16.40 5.61 8.02
N ARG A 12 -15.93 5.09 6.89
CA ARG A 12 -14.74 4.22 6.86
C ARG A 12 -13.49 4.96 7.31
N ARG A 13 -13.30 6.20 6.82
CA ARG A 13 -12.18 7.04 7.23
C ARG A 13 -12.25 7.35 8.73
N ARG A 14 -13.42 7.71 9.25
CA ARG A 14 -13.64 7.98 10.69
C ARG A 14 -13.32 6.76 11.54
N ARG A 15 -13.84 5.58 11.18
CA ARG A 15 -13.54 4.31 11.88
C ARG A 15 -12.06 3.98 11.87
N LEU A 16 -11.38 4.20 10.76
CA LEU A 16 -9.94 3.98 10.67
C LEU A 16 -9.17 4.93 11.60
N ILE A 17 -9.53 6.22 11.64
CA ILE A 17 -8.93 7.19 12.57
C ILE A 17 -9.12 6.72 14.02
N GLU A 18 -10.35 6.37 14.39
CA GLU A 18 -10.66 5.88 15.74
C GLU A 18 -9.84 4.63 16.10
N GLN A 19 -9.71 3.69 15.17
CA GLN A 19 -8.92 2.48 15.37
C GLN A 19 -7.43 2.82 15.55
N LEU A 20 -6.88 3.71 14.71
CA LEU A 20 -5.49 4.14 14.81
C LEU A 20 -5.23 4.88 16.13
N GLN A 21 -6.14 5.73 16.58
CA GLN A 21 -6.01 6.47 17.84
C GLN A 21 -6.09 5.56 19.08
N ARG A 22 -6.91 4.49 19.02
CA ARG A 22 -7.04 3.51 20.11
C ARG A 22 -5.86 2.52 20.17
N MET A 23 -5.12 2.34 19.07
CA MET A 23 -3.96 1.47 19.05
C MET A 23 -2.80 2.09 19.83
N SER A 24 -2.20 1.31 20.73
CA SER A 24 -0.93 1.69 21.32
C SER A 24 0.18 1.71 20.28
N ASP A 25 1.26 2.40 20.59
CA ASP A 25 2.44 2.47 19.75
C ASP A 25 3.10 1.11 19.54
N GLU A 26 3.15 0.26 20.57
CA GLU A 26 3.61 -1.13 20.46
C GLU A 26 2.73 -1.96 19.52
N GLN A 27 1.40 -1.83 19.65
CA GLN A 27 0.45 -2.53 18.76
C GLN A 27 0.62 -2.07 17.32
N PHE A 28 0.78 -0.76 17.12
CA PHE A 28 1.00 -0.20 15.79
C PHE A 28 2.32 -0.66 15.19
N ALA A 29 3.41 -0.62 15.97
CA ALA A 29 4.72 -1.13 15.54
C ALA A 29 4.65 -2.61 15.15
N ALA A 30 3.96 -3.43 15.94
CA ALA A 30 3.76 -4.85 15.65
C ALA A 30 3.00 -5.08 14.34
N VAL A 31 1.95 -4.28 14.07
CA VAL A 31 1.23 -4.31 12.80
C VAL A 31 2.15 -3.95 11.64
N VAL A 32 2.86 -2.82 11.73
CA VAL A 32 3.77 -2.39 10.65
C VAL A 32 4.85 -3.43 10.39
N ARG A 33 5.52 -3.96 11.42
CA ARG A 33 6.55 -5.01 11.28
C ARG A 33 6.00 -6.26 10.61
N ARG A 34 4.78 -6.69 10.99
CA ARG A 34 4.11 -7.83 10.34
C ARG A 34 3.89 -7.59 8.85
N GLU A 35 3.44 -6.39 8.48
CA GLU A 35 3.19 -6.03 7.09
C GLU A 35 4.49 -5.81 6.29
N GLN A 36 5.57 -5.35 6.91
CA GLN A 36 6.89 -5.30 6.28
C GLN A 36 7.47 -6.69 6.01
N ALA A 37 7.19 -7.65 6.89
CA ALA A 37 7.52 -9.05 6.68
C ALA A 37 6.57 -9.76 5.70
N ALA A 38 5.64 -9.02 5.07
CA ALA A 38 4.67 -9.61 4.16
C ALA A 38 5.35 -10.27 2.96
N ARG A 39 4.77 -11.41 2.56
CA ARG A 39 5.24 -12.17 1.41
C ARG A 39 4.10 -12.39 0.43
N TRP A 40 4.48 -12.53 -0.83
CA TRP A 40 3.57 -13.07 -1.82
C TRP A 40 3.20 -14.52 -1.50
N ARG A 41 2.05 -14.95 -2.02
CA ARG A 41 1.83 -16.38 -2.26
C ARG A 41 2.38 -16.67 -3.66
N ALA A 42 3.02 -17.82 -3.86
CA ALA A 42 3.70 -18.15 -5.12
C ALA A 42 2.77 -17.99 -6.34
N MET A 43 1.55 -18.55 -6.28
CA MET A 43 0.56 -18.43 -7.35
C MET A 43 0.10 -16.98 -7.58
N ASP A 44 -0.04 -16.19 -6.51
CA ASP A 44 -0.46 -14.80 -6.62
C ASP A 44 0.64 -13.95 -7.28
N LEU A 45 1.91 -14.19 -6.93
CA LEU A 45 3.06 -13.51 -7.54
C LEU A 45 3.13 -13.73 -9.04
N GLU A 46 3.02 -14.98 -9.47
CA GLU A 46 3.06 -15.31 -10.89
C GLU A 46 1.90 -14.67 -11.66
N ARG A 47 0.68 -14.79 -11.12
CA ARG A 47 -0.51 -14.20 -11.73
C ARG A 47 -0.37 -12.67 -11.81
N HIS A 48 0.14 -12.05 -10.75
CA HIS A 48 0.30 -10.60 -10.65
C HIS A 48 1.35 -10.08 -11.63
N SER A 49 2.54 -10.71 -11.69
CA SER A 49 3.61 -10.39 -12.64
C SER A 49 3.11 -10.42 -14.09
N ARG A 50 2.27 -11.41 -14.44
CA ARG A 50 1.66 -11.49 -15.78
C ARG A 50 0.62 -10.40 -16.02
N ALA A 51 -0.27 -10.16 -15.05
CA ALA A 51 -1.36 -9.18 -15.18
C ALA A 51 -0.85 -7.73 -15.33
N HIS A 52 0.22 -7.38 -14.61
CA HIS A 52 0.80 -6.03 -14.60
C HIS A 52 2.04 -5.90 -15.50
N ARG A 53 2.31 -6.88 -16.37
CA ARG A 53 3.49 -6.90 -17.23
C ARG A 53 3.62 -5.61 -18.05
N ARG A 54 2.50 -5.13 -18.60
CA ARG A 54 2.46 -3.90 -19.40
C ARG A 54 2.71 -2.67 -18.56
N ASP A 55 2.10 -2.58 -17.38
CA ASP A 55 2.29 -1.43 -16.47
C ASP A 55 3.76 -1.28 -16.08
N PHE A 56 4.45 -2.39 -15.80
CA PHE A 56 5.89 -2.37 -15.54
C PHE A 56 6.71 -2.01 -16.77
N LEU A 57 6.37 -2.55 -17.95
CA LEU A 57 7.07 -2.21 -19.19
C LEU A 57 6.95 -0.71 -19.51
N ASP A 58 5.74 -0.17 -19.38
CA ASP A 58 5.42 1.21 -19.73
C ASP A 58 6.09 2.22 -18.78
N LEU A 59 6.39 1.83 -17.54
CA LEU A 59 6.86 2.74 -16.50
C LEU A 59 8.32 2.51 -16.08
N LEU A 60 8.80 1.27 -16.16
CA LEU A 60 10.18 0.89 -15.85
C LEU A 60 11.01 0.60 -17.10
N GLY A 61 10.41 0.66 -18.30
CA GLY A 61 11.07 0.33 -19.57
C GLY A 61 11.30 -1.17 -19.78
N ARG A 62 10.88 -2.03 -18.83
CA ARG A 62 11.02 -3.49 -18.91
C ARG A 62 9.94 -4.21 -18.11
N ALA A 63 9.58 -5.40 -18.56
CA ALA A 63 8.78 -6.32 -17.77
C ALA A 63 9.58 -6.86 -16.58
N LEU A 64 8.90 -7.12 -15.46
CA LEU A 64 9.49 -7.77 -14.30
C LEU A 64 9.12 -9.25 -14.27
N THR A 65 10.13 -10.10 -14.08
CA THR A 65 9.91 -11.51 -13.72
C THR A 65 9.31 -11.63 -12.31
N PRO A 66 8.72 -12.77 -11.95
CA PRO A 66 8.22 -13.01 -10.59
C PRO A 66 9.27 -12.72 -9.50
N GLY A 67 10.51 -13.19 -9.67
CA GLY A 67 11.58 -12.98 -8.70
C GLY A 67 11.99 -11.52 -8.54
N GLU A 68 12.04 -10.76 -9.64
CA GLU A 68 12.32 -9.32 -9.60
C GLU A 68 11.19 -8.53 -8.96
N LEU A 69 9.93 -8.91 -9.25
CA LEU A 69 8.77 -8.30 -8.61
C LEU A 69 8.79 -8.56 -7.10
N GLU A 70 9.12 -9.78 -6.66
CA GLU A 70 9.25 -10.09 -5.24
C GLU A 70 10.35 -9.25 -4.56
N ALA A 71 11.52 -9.14 -5.20
CA ALA A 71 12.63 -8.34 -4.69
C ALA A 71 12.25 -6.85 -4.58
N LEU A 72 11.61 -6.31 -5.63
CA LEU A 72 11.15 -4.93 -5.65
C LEU A 72 10.06 -4.68 -4.60
N SER A 73 9.08 -5.58 -4.45
CA SER A 73 8.08 -5.48 -3.39
C SER A 73 8.75 -5.39 -2.02
N ARG A 74 9.75 -6.24 -1.76
CA ARG A 74 10.48 -6.23 -0.48
C ARG A 74 11.23 -4.91 -0.27
N GLU A 75 11.89 -4.38 -1.30
CA GLU A 75 12.59 -3.11 -1.20
C GLU A 75 11.62 -1.96 -0.85
N VAL A 76 10.43 -1.92 -1.46
CA VAL A 76 9.41 -0.91 -1.16
C VAL A 76 8.89 -1.05 0.27
N LEU A 77 8.61 -2.26 0.75
CA LEU A 77 8.18 -2.52 2.14
C LEU A 77 9.16 -1.97 3.18
N HIS A 78 10.46 -1.92 2.86
CA HIS A 78 11.52 -1.41 3.74
C HIS A 78 11.98 0.02 3.44
N SER A 79 11.46 0.67 2.39
CA SER A 79 11.89 2.02 1.98
C SER A 79 11.52 3.10 2.99
N TRP A 80 10.47 2.89 3.78
CA TRP A 80 9.91 3.85 4.72
C TRP A 80 9.54 5.21 4.11
N GLU A 81 9.46 5.34 2.80
CA GLU A 81 9.29 6.66 2.21
C GLU A 81 7.93 7.23 2.57
N ARG A 82 6.85 6.51 2.24
CA ARG A 82 5.50 6.79 2.73
C ARG A 82 4.73 5.52 3.05
N VAL A 83 3.90 5.56 4.09
CA VAL A 83 3.07 4.44 4.52
C VAL A 83 1.65 4.94 4.77
N PHE A 84 0.68 4.25 4.22
CA PHE A 84 -0.75 4.53 4.41
C PHE A 84 -1.46 3.31 4.97
N ASN A 85 -2.51 3.57 5.74
CA ASN A 85 -3.49 2.55 6.08
C ASN A 85 -4.82 2.89 5.40
N GLU A 86 -5.54 1.87 4.94
CA GLU A 86 -6.88 2.02 4.39
C GLU A 86 -7.83 0.98 4.99
N LEU A 87 -9.04 1.39 5.36
CA LEU A 87 -10.11 0.48 5.75
C LEU A 87 -10.89 0.08 4.50
N GLU A 88 -10.67 -1.15 4.05
CA GLU A 88 -11.38 -1.73 2.91
C GLU A 88 -12.88 -1.84 3.20
N PRO A 89 -13.75 -1.90 2.17
CA PRO A 89 -15.19 -2.15 2.35
C PRO A 89 -15.49 -3.44 3.13
N SER A 90 -14.58 -4.42 3.07
CA SER A 90 -14.67 -5.69 3.81
C SER A 90 -14.45 -5.55 5.32
N GLY A 91 -14.07 -4.37 5.81
CA GLY A 91 -13.72 -4.12 7.22
C GLY A 91 -12.27 -4.48 7.57
N ASN A 92 -11.48 -4.94 6.61
CA ASN A 92 -10.05 -5.20 6.83
C ASN A 92 -9.22 -3.93 6.64
N VAL A 93 -8.16 -3.79 7.44
CA VAL A 93 -7.15 -2.75 7.24
C VAL A 93 -6.06 -3.28 6.31
N SER A 94 -5.82 -2.57 5.21
CA SER A 94 -4.66 -2.76 4.36
C SER A 94 -3.60 -1.70 4.68
N CYS A 95 -2.34 -2.06 4.47
CA CYS A 95 -1.22 -1.11 4.51
C CYS A 95 -0.70 -0.92 3.09
N VAL A 96 -0.40 0.32 2.72
CA VAL A 96 0.16 0.68 1.42
C VAL A 96 1.52 1.32 1.66
N PHE A 97 2.56 0.63 1.22
CA PHE A 97 3.92 1.13 1.23
C PHE A 97 4.22 1.75 -0.12
N VAL A 98 4.79 2.94 -0.11
CA VAL A 98 5.03 3.72 -1.31
C VAL A 98 6.49 4.09 -1.36
N ARG A 99 7.08 3.99 -2.54
CA ARG A 99 8.41 4.49 -2.86
C ARG A 99 8.37 5.29 -4.16
N SER A 100 8.94 6.48 -4.20
CA SER A 100 9.08 7.27 -5.42
C SER A 100 9.95 6.56 -6.44
N LEU A 101 9.61 6.74 -7.70
CA LEU A 101 10.42 6.31 -8.83
C LEU A 101 11.16 7.52 -9.42
N PRO A 102 12.18 7.31 -10.29
CA PRO A 102 12.98 8.42 -10.83
C PRO A 102 12.17 9.47 -11.62
N GLU A 103 11.06 9.08 -12.24
CA GLU A 103 10.17 10.01 -12.94
C GLU A 103 9.34 10.82 -11.92
N PRO A 104 9.31 12.17 -12.01
CA PRO A 104 8.57 13.00 -11.06
C PRO A 104 7.09 12.63 -10.97
N GLY A 105 6.57 12.52 -9.73
CA GLY A 105 5.17 12.17 -9.46
C GLY A 105 4.84 10.68 -9.60
N SER A 106 5.77 9.89 -10.14
CA SER A 106 5.62 8.44 -10.25
C SER A 106 6.07 7.71 -8.98
N ALA A 107 5.43 6.59 -8.68
CA ALA A 107 5.72 5.80 -7.48
C ALA A 107 5.45 4.32 -7.71
N MET A 108 6.14 3.49 -6.94
CA MET A 108 5.84 2.08 -6.74
C MET A 108 5.01 1.91 -5.46
N LEU A 109 3.90 1.21 -5.55
CA LEU A 109 3.02 0.94 -4.42
C LEU A 109 3.00 -0.56 -4.14
N VAL A 110 3.10 -0.94 -2.87
CA VAL A 110 2.91 -2.31 -2.39
C VAL A 110 1.76 -2.31 -1.39
N VAL A 111 0.70 -3.04 -1.71
CA VAL A 111 -0.47 -3.19 -0.83
C VAL A 111 -0.36 -4.51 -0.09
N THR A 112 -0.42 -4.46 1.23
CA THR A 112 -0.40 -5.63 2.11
C THR A 112 -1.66 -5.73 2.95
N ARG A 113 -1.99 -6.95 3.37
CA ARG A 113 -3.08 -7.22 4.30
C ARG A 113 -2.86 -8.52 5.05
N GLY A 114 -2.67 -8.42 6.37
CA GLY A 114 -2.49 -9.57 7.25
C GLY A 114 -1.18 -10.31 7.01
N GLY A 115 -0.09 -9.57 6.76
CA GLY A 115 1.24 -10.13 6.49
C GLY A 115 1.35 -10.79 5.10
N ARG A 116 0.49 -10.41 4.16
CA ARG A 116 0.53 -10.90 2.77
C ARG A 116 0.46 -9.74 1.80
N ILE A 117 1.31 -9.79 0.78
CA ILE A 117 1.24 -8.85 -0.34
C ILE A 117 0.02 -9.21 -1.19
N ARG A 118 -0.80 -8.21 -1.48
CA ARG A 118 -2.02 -8.33 -2.30
C ARG A 118 -1.81 -7.80 -3.70
N SER A 119 -0.98 -6.77 -3.83
CA SER A 119 -0.69 -6.14 -5.10
C SER A 119 0.63 -5.38 -5.02
N THR A 120 1.32 -5.25 -6.14
CA THR A 120 2.43 -4.31 -6.33
C THR A 120 2.35 -3.72 -7.71
N PHE A 121 2.27 -2.40 -7.81
CA PHE A 121 2.09 -1.74 -9.11
C PHE A 121 2.73 -0.37 -9.12
N PRO A 122 3.22 0.08 -10.29
CA PRO A 122 3.67 1.43 -10.47
C PRO A 122 2.48 2.35 -10.80
N THR A 123 2.62 3.64 -10.51
CA THR A 123 1.72 4.71 -10.98
C THR A 123 2.57 5.87 -11.50
N ARG A 124 2.12 6.55 -12.57
CA ARG A 124 2.74 7.81 -13.04
C ARG A 124 2.24 9.03 -12.27
N ASP A 125 1.10 8.88 -11.61
CA ASP A 125 0.41 9.96 -10.91
C ASP A 125 0.03 9.47 -9.52
N PHE A 126 0.99 9.59 -8.60
CA PHE A 126 0.77 9.26 -7.20
C PHE A 126 -0.26 10.20 -6.55
N ALA A 127 -0.26 11.48 -6.91
CA ALA A 127 -1.20 12.46 -6.37
C ALA A 127 -2.65 12.11 -6.74
N GLY A 128 -2.90 11.74 -8.00
CA GLY A 128 -4.20 11.26 -8.45
C GLY A 128 -4.58 9.92 -7.83
N TRP A 129 -3.63 9.02 -7.58
CA TRP A 129 -3.91 7.82 -6.77
C TRP A 129 -4.38 8.22 -5.37
N GLN A 130 -3.67 9.09 -4.67
CA GLN A 130 -4.04 9.55 -3.33
C GLN A 130 -5.43 10.23 -3.32
N HIS A 131 -5.73 11.03 -4.35
CA HIS A 131 -7.04 11.67 -4.51
C HIS A 131 -8.18 10.66 -4.72
N ARG A 132 -7.93 9.56 -5.44
CA ARG A 132 -8.89 8.46 -5.65
C ARG A 132 -9.04 7.53 -4.44
N HIS A 133 -8.10 7.58 -3.50
CA HIS A 133 -8.12 6.81 -2.26
C HIS A 133 -8.27 7.72 -1.02
N PRO A 134 -9.34 8.54 -0.91
CA PRO A 134 -9.47 9.50 0.18
C PRO A 134 -9.78 8.86 1.55
N ALA A 135 -10.05 7.55 1.59
CA ALA A 135 -10.15 6.76 2.83
C ALA A 135 -8.77 6.33 3.37
N ALA A 136 -7.71 6.40 2.55
CA ALA A 136 -6.36 6.10 2.98
C ALA A 136 -5.82 7.24 3.86
N ILE A 137 -5.18 6.86 4.96
CA ILE A 137 -4.61 7.77 5.94
C ILE A 137 -3.12 7.54 5.98
N GLU A 138 -2.36 8.60 5.75
CA GLU A 138 -0.92 8.55 5.86
C GLU A 138 -0.51 8.42 7.33
N VAL A 139 0.32 7.42 7.61
CA VAL A 139 0.82 7.07 8.95
C VAL A 139 2.35 7.04 9.00
N THR A 140 3.00 7.60 7.97
CA THR A 140 4.46 7.59 7.77
C THR A 140 5.24 8.01 9.02
N ASP A 141 4.93 9.17 9.60
CA ASP A 141 5.68 9.73 10.73
C ASP A 141 5.57 8.87 11.98
N ARG A 142 4.34 8.41 12.29
CA ARG A 142 4.11 7.48 13.39
C ARG A 142 4.88 6.18 13.18
N ALA A 143 4.85 5.64 11.96
CA ALA A 143 5.53 4.39 11.64
C ALA A 143 7.07 4.50 11.76
N LYS A 144 7.65 5.63 11.32
CA LYS A 144 9.09 5.93 11.49
C LYS A 144 9.49 6.12 12.95
N GLY A 145 8.65 6.78 13.75
CA GLY A 145 8.93 7.04 15.17
C GLY A 145 9.09 5.78 16.02
N LEU A 146 8.52 4.65 15.56
CA LEU A 146 8.39 3.40 16.32
C LEU A 146 9.43 2.33 15.96
N VAL A 147 10.31 2.63 15.00
CA VAL A 147 11.38 1.73 14.53
C VAL A 147 12.77 2.32 14.85
N ARG A 148 12.81 3.32 15.74
CA ARG A 148 14.05 3.82 16.35
C ARG A 148 14.48 2.96 17.53
#